data_AF-X0TD79-F1
#
_entry.id   AF-X0TD79-F1
#
_cell.length_a   1.000
_cell.length_b   1.000
_cell.length_c   1.000
_cell.angle_alpha   90.00
_cell.angle_beta   90.00
_cell.angle_gamma   90.00
#
_symmetry.space_group_name_H-M   'P 1'
#
loop_
_entity.id
_entity.type
_entity.pdbx_description
1 polymer ?
#
loop_
_entity_poly.entity_id
_entity_poly.type
_entity_poly.pdbx_seq_one_letter_code
_entity_poly.pdbx_strand_id
1 'polypeptide(L)'
;LDAFGDVDVPVLQKGIERVFDRSKKIRPGFSPSWVSPHPPLGAKNVISYEIDRSTVTLLTVSGQIESTYHVRPIEYELPMDQVRLIHLAREHLTDHYPRNIQIDNPQQAREYISRLADRLIYQLAKKHGISLGANRTEEMHNVKKLAEILAKYTAGFGVVEFFLKDPYIQDIYIDASPSENRVYIKIGGLNEPSLSEKCITNVSVGEDDAEGLLSRFRYESGRPFSEAMPVLETDLLAYKTRVTAIGKPLSPDGIAIAFRRHST
;
A
#
# COMPACT_ATOMS: atom_id res chain seq x y z
N LEU A 1 51.11 9.47 -17.71
CA LEU A 1 50.11 10.05 -16.80
C LEU A 1 49.19 10.86 -17.69
N ASP A 2 48.12 10.26 -18.19
CA ASP A 2 46.97 10.94 -18.81
C ASP A 2 45.96 9.86 -19.22
N ALA A 3 45.02 9.58 -18.32
CA ALA A 3 43.87 8.70 -18.57
C ALA A 3 42.73 9.07 -17.61
N PHE A 4 42.39 10.36 -17.54
CA PHE A 4 41.08 10.79 -17.07
C PHE A 4 40.43 11.53 -18.23
N GLY A 5 39.74 10.75 -19.06
CA GLY A 5 38.92 11.28 -20.14
C GLY A 5 37.89 12.24 -19.57
N ASP A 6 37.75 13.35 -20.27
CA ASP A 6 36.86 14.48 -20.00
C ASP A 6 35.43 13.98 -19.67
N VAL A 7 35.06 14.03 -18.40
CA VAL A 7 33.75 13.57 -17.95
C VAL A 7 32.78 14.73 -18.14
N ASP A 8 31.91 14.60 -19.14
CA ASP A 8 30.95 15.63 -19.54
C ASP A 8 29.93 15.90 -18.40
N VAL A 9 30.24 16.90 -17.57
CA VAL A 9 29.51 17.28 -16.35
C VAL A 9 27.98 17.48 -16.58
N PRO A 10 27.51 18.06 -17.70
CA PRO A 10 26.07 18.15 -18.02
C PRO A 10 25.39 16.79 -18.27
N VAL A 11 26.12 15.80 -18.80
CA VAL A 11 25.61 14.43 -19.01
C VAL A 11 25.50 13.70 -17.68
N LEU A 12 26.50 13.85 -16.80
CA LEU A 12 26.44 13.38 -15.42
C LEU A 12 25.30 14.03 -14.66
N GLN A 13 25.11 15.35 -14.75
CA GLN A 13 24.05 16.07 -14.05
C GLN A 13 22.66 15.60 -14.51
N LYS A 14 22.43 15.45 -15.82
CA LYS A 14 21.18 14.86 -16.35
C LYS A 14 21.02 13.39 -15.95
N GLY A 15 22.11 12.64 -15.85
CA GLY A 15 22.10 11.26 -15.37
C GLY A 15 21.70 11.17 -13.89
N ILE A 16 22.25 12.04 -13.06
CA ILE A 16 21.97 12.17 -11.64
C ILE A 16 20.53 12.64 -11.42
N GLU A 17 20.08 13.68 -12.12
CA GLU A 17 18.69 14.17 -12.07
C GLU A 17 17.67 13.08 -12.49
N ARG A 18 17.97 12.29 -13.54
CA ARG A 18 17.12 11.15 -13.95
C ARG A 18 17.07 10.03 -12.91
N VAL A 19 18.17 9.78 -12.20
CA VAL A 19 18.22 8.80 -11.12
C VAL A 19 17.44 9.32 -9.90
N PHE A 20 17.62 10.58 -9.53
CA PHE A 20 16.92 11.23 -8.42
C PHE A 20 15.41 11.31 -8.67
N ASP A 21 14.96 11.72 -9.86
CA ASP A 21 13.54 11.83 -10.19
C ASP A 21 12.82 10.47 -10.22
N ARG A 22 13.54 9.40 -10.60
CA ARG A 22 13.03 8.02 -10.51
C ARG A 22 13.07 7.42 -9.11
N SER A 23 13.93 7.92 -8.23
CA SER A 23 13.96 7.54 -6.81
C SER A 23 12.89 8.24 -5.97
N LYS A 24 12.21 9.25 -6.54
CA LYS A 24 11.18 10.02 -5.85
C LYS A 24 10.02 9.11 -5.47
N LYS A 25 9.82 8.93 -4.18
CA LYS A 25 8.63 8.27 -3.63
C LYS A 25 7.48 9.29 -3.60
N ILE A 26 6.27 8.85 -3.93
CA ILE A 26 5.04 9.64 -3.83
C ILE A 26 4.11 9.05 -2.79
N ARG A 27 3.29 9.90 -2.16
CA ARG A 27 2.17 9.46 -1.33
C ARG A 27 1.01 10.45 -1.39
N PRO A 28 -0.24 10.00 -1.47
CA PRO A 28 -1.39 10.88 -1.33
C PRO A 28 -1.52 11.32 0.13
N GLY A 29 -2.10 12.50 0.38
CA GLY A 29 -2.18 13.07 1.74
C GLY A 29 -2.97 12.24 2.76
N PHE A 30 -3.77 11.28 2.31
CA PHE A 30 -4.51 10.36 3.18
C PHE A 30 -3.76 9.07 3.52
N SER A 31 -2.61 8.77 2.89
CA SER A 31 -1.81 7.56 3.10
C SER A 31 -0.43 7.93 3.63
N PRO A 32 0.03 7.36 4.76
CA PRO A 32 1.40 7.57 5.21
C PRO A 32 2.41 6.73 4.42
N SER A 33 1.97 5.65 3.76
CA SER A 33 2.77 4.79 2.89
C SER A 33 3.19 5.44 1.57
N TRP A 34 4.33 4.99 1.05
CA TRP A 34 5.02 5.56 -0.10
C TRP A 34 5.06 4.57 -1.26
N VAL A 35 4.95 5.09 -2.48
CA VAL A 35 5.11 4.31 -3.73
C VAL A 35 6.11 5.00 -4.63
N SER A 36 7.09 4.27 -5.16
CA SER A 36 7.94 4.75 -6.24
C SER A 36 7.18 4.60 -7.57
N PRO A 37 6.87 5.70 -8.28
CA PRO A 37 5.97 5.67 -9.44
C PRO A 37 6.65 5.14 -10.72
N HIS A 38 7.98 5.14 -10.75
CA HIS A 38 8.76 4.73 -11.91
C HIS A 38 9.50 3.41 -11.66
N PRO A 39 9.53 2.50 -12.63
CA PRO A 39 10.33 1.30 -12.54
C PRO A 39 11.83 1.63 -12.56
N PRO A 40 12.67 0.73 -11.99
CA PRO A 40 14.13 0.86 -12.04
C PRO A 40 14.67 1.05 -13.46
N LEU A 41 15.81 1.74 -13.58
CA LEU A 41 16.49 1.89 -14.87
C LEU A 41 16.93 0.53 -15.40
N GLY A 42 16.71 0.29 -16.70
CA GLY A 42 17.04 -0.99 -17.33
C GLY A 42 16.11 -2.16 -16.97
N ALA A 43 14.99 -1.88 -16.28
CA ALA A 43 13.97 -2.88 -16.02
C ALA A 43 13.32 -3.36 -17.33
N LYS A 44 13.15 -4.68 -17.48
CA LYS A 44 12.43 -5.31 -18.57
C LYS A 44 11.10 -5.87 -18.05
N ASN A 45 10.01 -5.47 -18.69
CA ASN A 45 8.68 -6.01 -18.39
C ASN A 45 8.60 -7.47 -18.81
N VAL A 46 8.17 -8.33 -17.89
CA VAL A 46 7.94 -9.75 -18.17
C VAL A 46 6.44 -10.04 -18.25
N ILE A 47 5.70 -9.71 -17.18
CA ILE A 47 4.24 -9.89 -17.11
C ILE A 47 3.59 -8.59 -16.66
N SER A 48 2.39 -8.30 -17.15
CA SER A 48 1.51 -7.27 -16.59
C SER A 48 0.08 -7.77 -16.47
N TYR A 49 -0.61 -7.41 -15.40
CA TYR A 49 -1.98 -7.77 -15.11
C TYR A 49 -2.63 -6.73 -14.19
N GLU A 50 -3.96 -6.81 -14.04
CA GLU A 50 -4.75 -5.87 -13.25
C GLU A 50 -5.26 -6.53 -11.97
N ILE A 51 -5.13 -5.83 -10.84
CA ILE A 51 -5.72 -6.18 -9.55
C ILE A 51 -6.36 -4.94 -8.95
N ASP A 52 -7.62 -5.03 -8.55
CA ASP A 52 -8.33 -3.94 -7.86
C ASP A 52 -8.20 -2.58 -8.59
N ARG A 53 -8.35 -2.61 -9.94
CA ARG A 53 -8.20 -1.44 -10.85
C ARG A 53 -6.80 -0.82 -10.86
N SER A 54 -5.80 -1.57 -10.43
CA SER A 54 -4.40 -1.14 -10.37
C SER A 54 -3.54 -2.08 -11.21
N THR A 55 -2.68 -1.50 -12.02
CA THR A 55 -1.75 -2.26 -12.86
C THR A 55 -0.60 -2.79 -12.03
N VAL A 56 -0.34 -4.08 -12.16
CA VAL A 56 0.84 -4.76 -11.61
C VAL A 56 1.72 -5.18 -12.78
N THR A 57 3.00 -4.85 -12.70
CA THR A 57 4.01 -5.27 -13.66
C THR A 57 5.15 -5.98 -12.93
N LEU A 58 5.44 -7.21 -13.35
CA LEU A 58 6.60 -7.96 -12.90
C LEU A 58 7.77 -7.68 -13.85
N LEU A 59 8.89 -7.26 -13.28
CA LEU A 59 10.05 -6.79 -14.00
C LEU A 59 11.30 -7.60 -13.62
N THR A 60 12.23 -7.68 -14.56
CA THR A 60 13.61 -8.10 -14.28
C THR A 60 14.56 -6.93 -14.49
N VAL A 61 15.59 -6.82 -13.66
CA VAL A 61 16.64 -5.80 -13.79
C VAL A 61 17.96 -6.51 -13.97
N SER A 62 18.72 -6.13 -15.00
CA SER A 62 20.02 -6.75 -15.27
C SER A 62 20.95 -6.59 -14.07
N GLY A 63 21.51 -7.71 -13.59
CA GLY A 63 22.42 -7.74 -12.43
C GLY A 63 21.72 -7.87 -11.07
N GLN A 64 20.39 -7.91 -11.01
CA GLN A 64 19.64 -8.23 -9.79
C GLN A 64 19.13 -9.68 -9.83
N ILE A 65 19.22 -10.36 -8.69
CA ILE A 65 18.71 -11.73 -8.52
C ILE A 65 17.20 -11.72 -8.26
N GLU A 66 16.73 -10.69 -7.57
CA GLU A 66 15.32 -10.50 -7.23
C GLU A 66 14.58 -9.88 -8.42
N SER A 67 13.34 -10.30 -8.62
CA SER A 67 12.44 -9.62 -9.53
C SER A 67 11.87 -8.36 -8.87
N THR A 68 11.39 -7.41 -9.67
CA THR A 68 10.69 -6.24 -9.14
C THR A 68 9.18 -6.39 -9.37
N TYR A 69 8.41 -6.25 -8.29
CA TYR A 69 6.96 -6.13 -8.34
C TYR A 69 6.60 -4.64 -8.34
N HIS A 70 6.16 -4.13 -9.48
CA HIS A 70 5.83 -2.72 -9.63
C HIS A 70 4.32 -2.56 -9.72
N VAL A 71 3.71 -2.00 -8.68
CA VAL A 71 2.28 -1.70 -8.64
C VAL A 71 2.04 -0.21 -8.88
N ARG A 72 0.96 0.11 -9.60
CA ARG A 72 0.44 1.47 -9.77
C ARG A 72 -0.97 1.55 -9.16
N PRO A 73 -1.07 1.79 -7.84
CA PRO A 73 -2.35 1.95 -7.18
C PRO A 73 -3.19 3.06 -7.79
N ILE A 74 -4.45 2.78 -8.14
CA ILE A 74 -5.35 3.81 -8.66
C ILE A 74 -5.47 5.01 -7.72
N GLU A 75 -5.41 4.79 -6.40
CA GLU A 75 -5.50 5.85 -5.40
C GLU A 75 -4.27 6.78 -5.33
N TYR A 76 -3.14 6.38 -5.93
CA TYR A 76 -1.93 7.22 -6.09
C TYR A 76 -1.94 7.98 -7.43
N GLU A 77 -2.87 7.65 -8.32
CA GLU A 77 -3.05 8.28 -9.63
C GLU A 77 -4.29 9.17 -9.70
N LEU A 78 -4.99 9.34 -8.59
CA LEU A 78 -6.19 10.17 -8.54
C LEU A 78 -5.86 11.65 -8.78
N PRO A 79 -6.79 12.39 -9.41
CA PRO A 79 -6.72 13.85 -9.45
C PRO A 79 -6.66 14.45 -8.04
N MET A 80 -5.95 15.56 -7.88
CA MET A 80 -5.73 16.22 -6.59
C MET A 80 -7.03 16.53 -5.83
N ASP A 81 -8.09 16.93 -6.52
CA ASP A 81 -9.39 17.19 -5.90
C ASP A 81 -10.01 15.93 -5.29
N GLN A 82 -9.84 14.78 -5.93
CA GLN A 82 -10.32 13.50 -5.43
C GLN A 82 -9.48 13.01 -4.23
N VAL A 83 -8.15 13.20 -4.29
CA VAL A 83 -7.25 12.94 -3.15
C VAL A 83 -7.65 13.80 -1.94
N ARG A 84 -7.94 15.09 -2.17
CA ARG A 84 -8.40 16.02 -1.14
C ARG A 84 -9.72 15.58 -0.52
N LEU A 85 -10.67 15.09 -1.33
CA LEU A 85 -11.94 14.57 -0.80
C LEU A 85 -11.76 13.38 0.12
N ILE A 86 -10.91 12.42 -0.25
CA ILE A 86 -10.62 11.26 0.60
C ILE A 86 -9.97 11.72 1.91
N HIS A 87 -9.02 12.65 1.84
CA HIS A 87 -8.37 13.19 3.04
C HIS A 87 -9.37 13.87 3.99
N LEU A 88 -10.21 14.78 3.49
CA LEU A 88 -11.25 15.44 4.28
C LEU A 88 -12.27 14.44 4.88
N ALA A 89 -12.63 13.42 4.09
CA ALA A 89 -13.54 12.39 4.57
C ALA A 89 -12.90 11.54 5.67
N ARG A 90 -11.61 11.21 5.57
CA ARG A 90 -10.86 10.50 6.60
C ARG A 90 -10.82 11.30 7.90
N GLU A 91 -10.48 12.58 7.85
CA GLU A 91 -10.49 13.47 9.04
C GLU A 91 -11.88 13.51 9.69
N HIS A 92 -12.93 13.67 8.89
CA HIS A 92 -14.30 13.67 9.39
C HIS A 92 -14.69 12.35 10.08
N LEU A 93 -14.24 11.20 9.57
CA LEU A 93 -14.48 9.89 10.19
C LEU A 93 -13.72 9.74 11.52
N THR A 94 -12.51 10.27 11.62
CA THR A 94 -11.73 10.27 12.86
C THR A 94 -12.39 11.13 13.93
N ASP A 95 -12.85 12.33 13.57
CA ASP A 95 -13.46 13.28 14.52
C ASP A 95 -14.85 12.83 15.02
N HIS A 96 -15.62 12.17 14.16
CA HIS A 96 -17.00 11.76 14.42
C HIS A 96 -17.16 10.26 14.61
N TYR A 97 -16.08 9.57 15.02
CA TYR A 97 -16.16 8.13 15.25
C TYR A 97 -17.24 7.83 16.30
N PRO A 98 -18.27 7.05 15.95
CA PRO A 98 -19.42 6.88 16.82
C PRO A 98 -19.02 6.04 18.04
N ARG A 99 -18.88 6.70 19.20
CA ARG A 99 -18.49 6.08 20.48
C ARG A 99 -19.48 5.01 20.99
N ASN A 100 -20.67 4.94 20.39
CA ASN A 100 -21.79 4.12 20.83
C ASN A 100 -22.06 2.89 19.95
N ILE A 101 -21.29 2.66 18.88
CA ILE A 101 -21.45 1.44 18.08
C ILE A 101 -20.54 0.36 18.67
N GLN A 102 -21.15 -0.69 19.21
CA GLN A 102 -20.46 -1.95 19.49
C GLN A 102 -20.18 -2.63 18.15
N ILE A 103 -18.98 -2.37 17.61
CA ILE A 103 -18.50 -3.04 16.41
C ILE A 103 -17.84 -4.34 16.87
N ASP A 104 -18.64 -5.40 16.96
CA ASP A 104 -18.19 -6.67 17.54
C ASP A 104 -17.18 -7.41 16.65
N ASN A 105 -17.10 -7.06 15.36
CA ASN A 105 -16.08 -7.58 14.47
C ASN A 105 -15.63 -6.59 13.36
N PRO A 106 -14.42 -6.77 12.82
CA PRO A 106 -13.82 -5.88 11.80
C PRO A 106 -14.61 -5.81 10.49
N GLN A 107 -15.33 -6.87 10.12
CA GLN A 107 -16.13 -6.91 8.91
C GLN A 107 -17.34 -5.97 9.00
N GLN A 108 -18.05 -5.97 10.14
CA GLN A 108 -19.13 -5.02 10.42
C GLN A 108 -18.60 -3.57 10.43
N ALA A 109 -17.40 -3.35 10.96
CA ALA A 109 -16.74 -2.04 10.90
C ALA A 109 -16.59 -1.55 9.46
N ARG A 110 -16.07 -2.43 8.60
CA ARG A 110 -15.82 -2.14 7.19
C ARG A 110 -17.11 -1.90 6.41
N GLU A 111 -18.15 -2.67 6.68
CA GLU A 111 -19.47 -2.46 6.06
C GLU A 111 -20.10 -1.15 6.49
N TYR A 112 -20.04 -0.82 7.79
CA TYR A 112 -20.53 0.44 8.33
C TYR A 112 -19.82 1.64 7.69
N ILE A 113 -18.48 1.60 7.68
CA ILE A 113 -17.66 2.67 7.10
C ILE A 113 -17.93 2.81 5.60
N SER A 114 -18.05 1.70 4.85
CA SER A 114 -18.37 1.75 3.41
C SER A 114 -19.70 2.48 3.15
N ARG A 115 -20.76 2.18 3.92
CA ARG A 115 -22.07 2.85 3.76
C ARG A 115 -22.01 4.33 4.11
N LEU A 116 -21.22 4.70 5.12
CA LEU A 116 -21.03 6.08 5.52
C LEU A 116 -20.18 6.86 4.49
N ALA A 117 -19.15 6.20 3.94
CA ALA A 117 -18.20 6.76 3.00
C ALA A 117 -18.89 7.27 1.72
N ASP A 118 -19.82 6.51 1.14
CA ASP A 118 -20.57 6.92 -0.05
C ASP A 118 -21.27 8.27 0.15
N ARG A 119 -22.00 8.38 1.28
CA ARG A 119 -22.74 9.60 1.64
C ARG A 119 -21.80 10.75 1.92
N LEU A 120 -20.72 10.50 2.67
CA LEU A 120 -19.76 11.51 3.10
C LEU A 120 -19.00 12.10 1.92
N ILE A 121 -18.48 11.25 1.02
CA ILE A 121 -17.79 11.68 -0.20
C ILE A 121 -18.72 12.53 -1.06
N TYR A 122 -19.98 12.10 -1.26
CA TYR A 122 -20.96 12.87 -2.03
C TYR A 122 -21.24 14.25 -1.41
N GLN A 123 -21.44 14.30 -0.09
CA GLN A 123 -21.71 15.55 0.62
C GLN A 123 -20.52 16.51 0.58
N LEU A 124 -19.29 16.01 0.80
CA LEU A 124 -18.08 16.81 0.73
C LEU A 124 -17.81 17.32 -0.68
N ALA A 125 -18.01 16.50 -1.71
CA ALA A 125 -17.89 16.92 -3.11
C ALA A 125 -18.81 18.10 -3.42
N LYS A 126 -20.08 18.02 -3.00
CA LYS A 126 -21.03 19.14 -3.14
C LYS A 126 -20.64 20.37 -2.33
N LYS A 127 -20.26 20.19 -1.06
CA LYS A 127 -19.86 21.29 -0.16
C LYS A 127 -18.66 22.07 -0.70
N HIS A 128 -17.70 21.37 -1.31
CA HIS A 128 -16.46 21.95 -1.82
C HIS A 128 -16.49 22.25 -3.33
N GLY A 129 -17.61 22.05 -4.01
CA GLY A 129 -17.76 22.33 -5.44
C GLY A 129 -16.89 21.45 -6.35
N ILE A 130 -16.56 20.23 -5.93
CA ILE A 130 -15.70 19.31 -6.68
C ILE A 130 -16.56 18.46 -7.61
N SER A 131 -16.31 18.54 -8.92
CA SER A 131 -16.98 17.70 -9.91
C SER A 131 -16.39 16.30 -9.91
N LEU A 132 -17.25 15.28 -9.78
CA LEU A 132 -16.86 13.86 -9.81
C LEU A 132 -17.23 13.18 -11.13
N GLY A 133 -17.55 13.91 -12.19
CA GLY A 133 -17.87 13.34 -13.50
C GLY A 133 -18.62 14.33 -14.40
N ALA A 134 -18.69 14.03 -15.70
CA ALA A 134 -19.43 14.86 -16.65
C ALA A 134 -20.95 14.65 -16.56
N ASN A 135 -21.38 13.50 -16.02
CA ASN A 135 -22.77 13.12 -15.91
C ASN A 135 -23.04 12.39 -14.58
N ARG A 136 -24.32 12.16 -14.27
CA ARG A 136 -24.76 11.52 -13.02
C ARG A 136 -24.22 10.10 -12.85
N THR A 137 -24.01 9.36 -13.93
CA THR A 137 -23.49 7.99 -13.90
C THR A 137 -22.02 7.97 -13.50
N GLU A 138 -21.20 8.81 -14.13
CA GLU A 138 -19.78 8.99 -13.77
C GLU A 138 -19.60 9.51 -12.35
N GLU A 139 -20.43 10.48 -11.94
CA GLU A 139 -20.43 11.01 -10.59
C GLU A 139 -20.66 9.90 -9.56
N MET A 140 -21.68 9.06 -9.76
CA MET A 140 -21.99 7.97 -8.84
C MET A 140 -20.88 6.89 -8.84
N HIS A 141 -20.30 6.60 -10.00
CA HIS A 141 -19.19 5.67 -10.12
C HIS A 141 -17.95 6.17 -9.35
N ASN A 142 -17.59 7.44 -9.50
CA ASN A 142 -16.46 8.03 -8.78
C ASN A 142 -16.72 8.16 -7.29
N VAL A 143 -17.94 8.50 -6.85
CA VAL A 143 -18.31 8.48 -5.43
C VAL A 143 -18.03 7.10 -4.83
N LYS A 144 -18.54 6.04 -5.47
CA LYS A 144 -18.34 4.65 -5.00
C LYS A 144 -16.86 4.27 -5.00
N LYS A 145 -16.12 4.62 -6.05
CA LYS A 145 -14.67 4.39 -6.15
C LYS A 145 -13.92 5.05 -4.99
N LEU A 146 -14.19 6.32 -4.70
CA LEU A 146 -13.53 7.06 -3.62
C LEU A 146 -13.94 6.55 -2.24
N ALA A 147 -15.19 6.12 -2.08
CA ALA A 147 -15.68 5.52 -0.85
C ALA A 147 -15.02 4.17 -0.55
N GLU A 148 -14.83 3.32 -1.58
CA GLU A 148 -14.08 2.07 -1.46
C GLU A 148 -12.62 2.30 -1.06
N ILE A 149 -11.97 3.33 -1.64
CA ILE A 149 -10.62 3.75 -1.24
C ILE A 149 -10.62 4.25 0.20
N LEU A 150 -11.57 5.10 0.58
CA LEU A 150 -11.68 5.58 1.96
C LEU A 150 -11.83 4.40 2.94
N ALA A 151 -12.69 3.44 2.64
CA ALA A 151 -12.88 2.24 3.46
C ALA A 151 -11.60 1.40 3.56
N LYS A 152 -10.84 1.26 2.46
CA LYS A 152 -9.54 0.57 2.44
C LYS A 152 -8.50 1.21 3.38
N TYR A 153 -8.46 2.54 3.48
CA TYR A 153 -7.50 3.28 4.30
C TYR A 153 -8.00 3.63 5.71
N THR A 154 -9.23 3.27 6.07
CA THR A 154 -9.80 3.54 7.40
C THR A 154 -10.21 2.26 8.13
N ALA A 155 -10.79 1.32 7.40
CA ALA A 155 -11.25 0.03 7.91
C ALA A 155 -10.70 -1.16 7.10
N GLY A 156 -9.68 -0.94 6.26
CA GLY A 156 -8.96 -1.96 5.51
C GLY A 156 -7.49 -2.07 5.93
N PHE A 157 -6.66 -2.64 5.07
CA PHE A 157 -5.22 -2.81 5.30
C PHE A 157 -4.38 -1.79 4.51
N GLY A 158 -4.99 -0.65 4.14
CA GLY A 158 -4.33 0.42 3.38
C GLY A 158 -3.70 -0.11 2.10
N VAL A 159 -2.47 0.32 1.79
CA VAL A 159 -1.74 -0.12 0.60
C VAL A 159 -1.42 -1.63 0.62
N VAL A 160 -1.23 -2.23 1.82
CA VAL A 160 -0.90 -3.66 1.96
C VAL A 160 -2.03 -4.55 1.46
N GLU A 161 -3.27 -4.03 1.46
CA GLU A 161 -4.43 -4.75 0.95
C GLU A 161 -4.31 -5.14 -0.53
N PHE A 162 -3.51 -4.43 -1.34
CA PHE A 162 -3.21 -4.85 -2.70
C PHE A 162 -2.56 -6.21 -2.74
N PHE A 163 -1.51 -6.39 -1.94
CA PHE A 163 -0.74 -7.61 -1.92
C PHE A 163 -1.59 -8.78 -1.40
N LEU A 164 -2.45 -8.52 -0.41
CA LEU A 164 -3.38 -9.51 0.14
C LEU A 164 -4.44 -9.96 -0.87
N LYS A 165 -4.80 -9.13 -1.85
CA LYS A 165 -5.77 -9.45 -2.92
C LYS A 165 -5.14 -10.15 -4.12
N ASP A 166 -3.83 -10.03 -4.32
CA ASP A 166 -3.13 -10.63 -5.45
C ASP A 166 -3.07 -12.16 -5.29
N PRO A 167 -3.66 -12.97 -6.20
CA PRO A 167 -3.67 -14.42 -6.08
C PRO A 167 -2.27 -15.06 -6.21
N TYR A 168 -1.31 -14.36 -6.83
CA TYR A 168 0.03 -14.89 -7.03
C TYR A 168 0.95 -14.65 -5.83
N ILE A 169 0.60 -13.76 -4.89
CA ILE A 169 1.40 -13.49 -3.70
C ILE A 169 1.17 -14.57 -2.63
N GLN A 170 2.27 -15.13 -2.12
CA GLN A 170 2.29 -16.16 -1.08
C GLN A 170 2.68 -15.59 0.28
N ASP A 171 3.76 -14.80 0.30
CA ASP A 171 4.25 -14.15 1.51
C ASP A 171 4.45 -12.64 1.27
N ILE A 172 4.27 -11.83 2.33
CA ILE A 172 4.57 -10.40 2.35
C ILE A 172 5.41 -10.12 3.59
N TYR A 173 6.51 -9.39 3.44
CA TYR A 173 7.41 -9.01 4.51
C TYR A 173 7.56 -7.49 4.54
N ILE A 174 7.25 -6.92 5.70
CA ILE A 174 7.46 -5.52 6.04
C ILE A 174 8.51 -5.51 7.16
N ASP A 175 9.73 -5.14 6.83
CA ASP A 175 10.82 -5.10 7.81
C ASP A 175 10.70 -3.86 8.72
N ALA A 176 11.42 -3.87 9.84
CA ALA A 176 11.57 -2.73 10.74
C ALA A 176 12.12 -1.51 9.99
N SER A 177 11.88 -0.30 10.50
CA SER A 177 11.95 0.93 9.69
C SER A 177 11.12 0.82 8.40
N PRO A 178 9.81 0.48 8.48
CA PRO A 178 8.97 0.15 7.34
C PRO A 178 8.88 1.27 6.29
N SER A 179 9.10 2.52 6.70
CA SER A 179 9.06 3.69 5.80
C SER A 179 10.32 3.85 4.94
N GLU A 180 11.44 3.32 5.42
CA GLU A 180 12.74 3.32 4.75
C GLU A 180 12.87 2.12 3.81
N ASN A 181 12.45 0.96 4.30
CA ASN A 181 12.53 -0.31 3.59
C ASN A 181 11.39 -0.52 2.58
N ARG A 182 11.66 -1.30 1.53
CA ARG A 182 10.62 -1.71 0.58
C ARG A 182 9.98 -2.98 1.08
N VAL A 183 8.68 -3.13 0.81
CA VAL A 183 8.00 -4.40 1.06
C VAL A 183 8.64 -5.46 0.17
N TYR A 184 8.99 -6.59 0.78
CA TYR A 184 9.40 -7.80 0.06
C TYR A 184 8.23 -8.75 -0.03
N ILE A 185 8.12 -9.46 -1.14
CA ILE A 185 7.07 -10.46 -1.33
C ILE A 185 7.65 -11.73 -1.91
N LYS A 186 6.96 -12.83 -1.64
CA LYS A 186 7.14 -14.07 -2.38
C LYS A 186 5.95 -14.28 -3.30
N ILE A 187 6.20 -14.46 -4.59
CA ILE A 187 5.18 -14.83 -5.59
C ILE A 187 5.23 -16.34 -5.90
N GLY A 188 4.12 -16.90 -6.37
CA GLY A 188 3.98 -18.29 -6.77
C GLY A 188 2.83 -18.49 -7.76
N GLY A 189 2.83 -19.63 -8.45
CA GLY A 189 1.81 -19.98 -9.46
C GLY A 189 2.00 -19.31 -10.82
N LEU A 190 3.04 -18.48 -10.99
CA LEU A 190 3.44 -17.92 -12.27
C LEU A 190 4.56 -18.79 -12.86
N ASN A 191 4.30 -19.39 -14.02
CA ASN A 191 5.25 -20.27 -14.71
C ASN A 191 6.17 -19.46 -15.65
N GLU A 192 6.85 -18.44 -15.14
CA GLU A 192 7.76 -17.60 -15.93
C GLU A 192 9.22 -17.77 -15.48
N PRO A 193 10.06 -18.50 -16.25
CA PRO A 193 11.44 -18.84 -15.85
C PRO A 193 12.37 -17.65 -15.65
N SER A 194 12.03 -16.49 -16.23
CA SER A 194 12.82 -15.27 -16.09
C SER A 194 12.55 -14.53 -14.78
N LEU A 195 11.48 -14.89 -14.06
CA LEU A 195 11.11 -14.27 -12.79
C LEU A 195 11.63 -15.10 -11.62
N SER A 196 12.15 -14.40 -10.62
CA SER A 196 12.43 -14.95 -9.31
C SER A 196 11.15 -15.00 -8.48
N GLU A 197 10.98 -16.05 -7.68
CA GLU A 197 9.89 -16.11 -6.69
C GLU A 197 9.98 -14.99 -5.65
N LYS A 198 11.20 -14.50 -5.37
CA LYS A 198 11.43 -13.39 -4.44
C LYS A 198 11.39 -12.07 -5.20
N CYS A 199 10.49 -11.19 -4.80
CA CYS A 199 10.36 -9.87 -5.40
C CYS A 199 10.54 -8.77 -4.38
N ILE A 200 11.22 -7.70 -4.78
CA ILE A 200 11.17 -6.42 -4.10
C ILE A 200 10.07 -5.56 -4.73
N THR A 201 9.27 -4.88 -3.91
CA THR A 201 8.20 -4.02 -4.43
C THR A 201 8.64 -2.57 -4.59
N ASN A 202 7.82 -1.75 -5.27
CA ASN A 202 7.96 -0.30 -5.28
C ASN A 202 7.25 0.40 -4.11
N VAL A 203 6.84 -0.33 -3.07
CA VAL A 203 6.06 0.19 -1.93
C VAL A 203 6.91 0.20 -0.66
N SER A 204 6.84 1.26 0.12
CA SER A 204 7.34 1.34 1.51
C SER A 204 6.19 1.71 2.43
N VAL A 205 6.02 1.00 3.53
CA VAL A 205 4.86 1.20 4.42
C VAL A 205 5.16 2.30 5.42
N GLY A 206 4.26 3.27 5.60
CA GLY A 206 4.47 4.34 6.57
C GLY A 206 4.47 3.79 8.00
N GLU A 207 5.24 4.41 8.91
CA GLU A 207 5.26 4.01 10.34
C GLU A 207 3.84 3.99 10.93
N ASP A 208 3.04 5.04 10.68
CA ASP A 208 1.65 5.13 11.13
C ASP A 208 0.75 4.01 10.55
N ASP A 209 1.04 3.55 9.32
CA ASP A 209 0.30 2.43 8.72
C ASP A 209 0.73 1.11 9.38
N ALA A 210 2.02 0.91 9.67
CA ALA A 210 2.50 -0.29 10.38
C ALA A 210 1.92 -0.37 11.80
N GLU A 211 1.89 0.75 12.53
CA GLU A 211 1.25 0.86 13.85
C GLU A 211 -0.27 0.67 13.76
N GLY A 212 -0.91 1.19 12.71
CA GLY A 212 -2.33 0.98 12.43
C GLY A 212 -2.67 -0.49 12.17
N LEU A 213 -1.83 -1.19 11.39
CA LEU A 213 -1.92 -2.63 11.15
C LEU A 213 -1.79 -3.41 12.46
N LEU A 214 -0.78 -3.11 13.27
CA LEU A 214 -0.57 -3.75 14.57
C LEU A 214 -1.77 -3.53 15.52
N SER A 215 -2.23 -2.29 15.62
CA SER A 215 -3.40 -1.93 16.44
C SER A 215 -4.63 -2.71 16.01
N ARG A 216 -4.83 -2.87 14.70
CA ARG A 216 -5.88 -3.71 14.15
C ARG A 216 -5.67 -5.18 14.54
N PHE A 217 -4.49 -5.77 14.32
CA PHE A 217 -4.27 -7.17 14.68
C PHE A 217 -4.54 -7.46 16.16
N ARG A 218 -4.18 -6.53 17.06
CA ARG A 218 -4.53 -6.60 18.49
C ARG A 218 -6.04 -6.60 18.71
N TYR A 219 -6.76 -5.72 18.02
CA TYR A 219 -8.22 -5.63 18.09
C TYR A 219 -8.89 -6.90 17.58
N GLU A 220 -8.49 -7.41 16.40
CA GLU A 220 -9.13 -8.59 15.79
C GLU A 220 -8.81 -9.88 16.57
N SER A 221 -7.60 -10.00 17.10
CA SER A 221 -7.15 -11.20 17.81
C SER A 221 -7.48 -11.21 19.31
N GLY A 222 -7.76 -10.04 19.89
CA GLY A 222 -7.85 -9.85 21.35
C GLY A 222 -6.50 -10.06 22.08
N ARG A 223 -5.39 -10.18 21.34
CA ARG A 223 -4.07 -10.48 21.91
C ARG A 223 -3.32 -9.20 22.30
N PRO A 224 -2.60 -9.23 23.43
CA PRO A 224 -1.74 -8.11 23.81
C PRO A 224 -0.51 -8.05 22.91
N PHE A 225 0.09 -6.86 22.83
CA PHE A 225 1.40 -6.63 22.23
C PHE A 225 2.09 -5.49 23.00
N SER A 226 3.32 -5.73 23.44
CA SER A 226 4.12 -4.79 24.25
C SER A 226 5.58 -5.22 24.25
N GLU A 227 6.49 -4.46 24.86
CA GLU A 227 7.89 -4.90 24.97
C GLU A 227 8.07 -6.20 25.76
N ALA A 228 7.19 -6.46 26.74
CA ALA A 228 7.17 -7.71 27.49
C ALA A 228 6.51 -8.88 26.72
N MET A 229 5.70 -8.58 25.71
CA MET A 229 5.04 -9.53 24.80
C MET A 229 5.20 -9.06 23.36
N PRO A 230 6.42 -9.14 22.80
CA PRO A 230 6.80 -8.42 21.58
C PRO A 230 6.45 -9.18 20.30
N VAL A 231 5.57 -10.17 20.38
CA VAL A 231 5.13 -11.02 19.27
C VAL A 231 3.62 -11.12 19.30
N LEU A 232 2.98 -10.88 18.16
CA LEU A 232 1.55 -11.12 17.96
C LEU A 232 1.37 -11.96 16.70
N GLU A 233 0.57 -13.01 16.82
CA GLU A 233 0.16 -13.85 15.70
C GLU A 233 -1.37 -13.93 15.62
N THR A 234 -1.91 -13.75 14.42
CA THR A 234 -3.36 -13.83 14.14
C THR A 234 -3.64 -14.25 12.70
N ASP A 235 -4.84 -14.75 12.45
CA ASP A 235 -5.30 -15.08 11.10
C ASP A 235 -6.26 -14.00 10.56
N LEU A 236 -5.97 -13.51 9.36
CA LEU A 236 -6.86 -12.66 8.58
C LEU A 236 -7.76 -13.54 7.72
N LEU A 237 -8.90 -13.96 8.29
CA LEU A 237 -9.83 -14.90 7.67
C LEU A 237 -10.28 -14.46 6.27
N ALA A 238 -10.54 -13.17 6.08
CA ALA A 238 -11.00 -12.61 4.80
C ALA A 238 -9.98 -12.81 3.65
N TYR A 239 -8.69 -12.95 3.97
CA TYR A 239 -7.61 -13.13 3.00
C TYR A 239 -6.97 -14.52 3.04
N LYS A 240 -7.42 -15.39 3.97
CA LYS A 240 -6.80 -16.68 4.27
C LYS A 240 -5.30 -16.52 4.51
N THR A 241 -4.92 -15.55 5.34
CA THR A 241 -3.53 -15.17 5.57
C THR A 241 -3.24 -15.12 7.05
N ARG A 242 -2.20 -15.84 7.48
CA ARG A 242 -1.63 -15.70 8.83
C ARG A 242 -0.70 -14.51 8.87
N VAL A 243 -0.74 -13.76 9.96
CA VAL A 243 0.10 -12.59 10.20
C VAL A 243 0.90 -12.82 11.47
N THR A 244 2.17 -12.47 11.41
CA THR A 244 3.07 -12.39 12.57
C THR A 244 3.65 -10.99 12.62
N ALA A 245 3.43 -10.26 13.71
CA ALA A 245 4.05 -8.98 13.98
C ALA A 245 5.03 -9.13 15.14
N ILE A 246 6.22 -8.54 15.01
CA ILE A 246 7.23 -8.48 16.06
C ILE A 246 7.62 -7.02 16.33
N GLY A 247 7.99 -6.73 17.57
CA GLY A 247 8.42 -5.40 18.00
C GLY A 247 9.61 -5.47 18.95
N LYS A 248 9.94 -4.34 19.58
CA LYS A 248 11.01 -4.26 20.58
C LYS A 248 10.75 -5.23 21.74
N PRO A 249 11.77 -5.91 22.29
CA PRO A 249 13.19 -5.81 21.93
C PRO A 249 13.62 -6.72 20.77
N LEU A 250 12.77 -7.62 20.27
CA LEU A 250 13.12 -8.57 19.20
C LEU A 250 13.38 -7.89 17.85
N SER A 251 12.70 -6.77 17.62
CA SER A 251 12.88 -5.90 16.47
C SER A 251 13.23 -4.49 16.98
N PRO A 252 14.53 -4.18 17.17
CA PRO A 252 14.97 -2.94 17.81
C PRO A 252 14.64 -1.69 17.00
N ASP A 253 14.59 -1.80 15.68
CA ASP A 253 14.40 -0.68 14.75
C ASP A 253 12.92 -0.38 14.45
N GLY A 254 11.98 -1.07 15.11
CA GLY A 254 10.54 -0.82 14.95
C GLY A 254 9.74 -2.10 14.73
N ILE A 255 8.51 -1.96 14.26
CA ILE A 255 7.63 -3.09 14.00
C ILE A 255 8.05 -3.78 12.69
N ALA A 256 8.16 -5.10 12.73
CA ALA A 256 8.27 -5.92 11.52
C ALA A 256 7.05 -6.86 11.43
N ILE A 257 6.54 -7.08 10.22
CA ILE A 257 5.32 -7.84 9.97
C ILE A 257 5.55 -8.81 8.81
N ALA A 258 5.20 -10.07 9.03
CA ALA A 258 5.15 -11.10 8.01
C ALA A 258 3.71 -11.58 7.81
N PHE A 259 3.29 -11.66 6.55
CA PHE A 259 2.02 -12.24 6.13
C PHE A 259 2.33 -13.50 5.34
N ARG A 260 1.63 -14.60 5.63
CA ARG A 260 1.73 -15.87 4.92
C ARG A 260 0.35 -16.36 4.55
N ARG A 261 0.06 -16.44 3.25
CA ARG A 261 -1.18 -17.03 2.77
C ARG A 261 -1.20 -18.53 3.09
N HIS A 262 -2.34 -19.04 3.53
CA HIS A 262 -2.52 -20.48 3.69
C HIS A 262 -2.46 -21.14 2.32
N SER A 263 -1.63 -22.19 2.19
CA SER A 263 -1.67 -23.05 1.02
C SER A 263 -3.07 -23.66 0.91
N THR A 264 -3.77 -23.35 -0.18
CA THR A 264 -4.99 -24.05 -0.60
C THR A 264 -4.67 -25.38 -1.23
#